data_AF-K0ZD80-F1
#
_entry.id   AF-K0ZD80-F1
#
_cell.length_a   1.000
_cell.length_b   1.000
_cell.length_c   1.000
_cell.angle_alpha   90.00
_cell.angle_beta   90.00
_cell.angle_gamma   90.00
#
_symmetry.space_group_name_H-M   'P 1'
#
loop_
_entity.id
_entity.type
_entity.pdbx_description
1 polymer ?
#
loop_
_entity_poly.entity_id
_entity_poly.type
_entity_poly.pdbx_seq_one_letter_code
_entity_poly.pdbx_strand_id
1 'polypeptide(L)' 'MHTIYFYKDKNGNEPVLDYMRELASQKSKDSRIKLNKLNDYIELLSQHGTRAGEPYIKHLEDEI' A
#
# COMPACT_ATOMS: atom_id res chain seq x y z
N MET A 1 -2.32 9.97 13.53
CA MET A 1 -2.79 9.38 12.27
C MET A 1 -2.16 10.15 11.13
N HIS A 2 -1.41 9.45 10.28
CA HIS A 2 -0.66 9.98 9.15
C HIS A 2 -1.50 9.87 7.90
N THR A 3 -1.56 10.94 7.11
CA THR A 3 -2.25 10.95 5.83
C THR A 3 -1.39 10.24 4.79
N ILE A 4 -1.97 9.27 4.09
CA ILE A 4 -1.30 8.52 3.02
C ILE A 4 -1.72 9.12 1.69
N TYR A 5 -0.73 9.46 0.87
CA TYR A 5 -0.94 9.98 -0.48
C TYR A 5 -0.48 8.93 -1.49
N PHE A 6 -1.30 8.67 -2.50
CA PHE A 6 -0.88 7.88 -3.64
C PHE A 6 -0.13 8.77 -4.62
N TYR A 7 1.05 8.31 -5.03
CA TYR A 7 1.80 8.96 -6.09
C TYR A 7 1.00 8.89 -7.40
N LYS A 8 0.89 10.04 -8.07
CA LYS A 8 0.30 10.16 -9.40
C LYS A 8 1.37 10.61 -10.38
N ASP A 9 1.54 9.85 -11.46
CA ASP A 9 2.51 10.19 -12.50
C ASP A 9 2.03 11.35 -13.39
N LYS A 10 2.88 11.78 -14.32
CA LYS A 10 2.58 12.86 -15.28
C LYS A 10 1.43 12.53 -16.23
N ASN A 11 1.16 11.25 -16.45
CA ASN A 11 0.08 10.75 -17.32
C ASN A 11 -1.23 10.57 -16.54
N GLY A 12 -1.19 10.74 -15.22
CA GLY A 12 -2.31 10.60 -14.33
C GLY A 12 -2.53 9.19 -13.78
N ASN A 13 -1.58 8.28 -13.97
CA ASN A 13 -1.64 6.94 -13.42
C ASN A 13 -1.24 6.96 -11.94
N GLU A 14 -1.87 6.11 -11.14
CA GLU A 14 -1.60 5.96 -9.72
C GLU A 14 -1.21 4.50 -9.47
N PRO A 15 0.05 4.09 -9.76
CA PRO A 15 0.40 2.68 -9.95
C PRO A 15 -0.03 1.75 -8.82
N VAL A 16 0.11 2.20 -7.56
CA VAL A 16 -0.30 1.42 -6.39
C VAL A 16 -1.82 1.30 -6.30
N LEU A 17 -2.54 2.40 -6.51
CA LEU A 17 -4.00 2.41 -6.46
C LEU A 17 -4.61 1.65 -7.64
N ASP A 18 -4.01 1.76 -8.82
CA ASP A 18 -4.41 1.01 -10.01
C ASP A 18 -4.22 -0.50 -9.81
N TYR A 19 -3.11 -0.92 -9.20
CA TYR A 19 -2.91 -2.32 -8.82
C TYR A 19 -3.94 -2.80 -7.78
N MET A 20 -4.28 -1.99 -6.78
CA MET A 20 -5.34 -2.32 -5.82
C MET A 20 -6.71 -2.47 -6.51
N ARG A 21 -7.03 -1.59 -7.47
CA ARG A 21 -8.25 -1.67 -8.29
C ARG A 21 -8.26 -2.95 -9.13
N GLU A 22 -7.12 -3.32 -9.71
CA GLU A 22 -6.98 -4.58 -10.47
C GLU A 22 -7.24 -5.79 -9.56
N LEU A 23 -6.62 -5.84 -8.38
CA LEU A 23 -6.84 -6.92 -7.41
C LEU A 23 -8.30 -7.01 -6.96
N ALA A 24 -8.96 -5.86 -6.77
CA ALA A 24 -10.38 -5.80 -6.41
C ALA A 24 -11.31 -6.28 -7.54
N SER A 25 -10.91 -6.10 -8.80
CA SER A 25 -11.67 -6.58 -9.96
C SER A 25 -11.62 -8.10 -10.13
N GLN A 26 -10.58 -8.75 -9.60
CA GLN A 26 -10.37 -10.18 -9.71
C GLN A 26 -11.11 -10.96 -8.59
N LYS A 27 -11.88 -11.99 -8.97
CA LYS A 27 -12.64 -12.82 -8.01
C LYS A 27 -11.81 -13.93 -7.34
N SER A 28 -10.51 -14.02 -7.60
CA SER A 28 -9.68 -15.11 -7.07
C SER A 28 -9.47 -14.96 -5.55
N LYS A 29 -9.23 -16.09 -4.86
CA LYS A 29 -8.87 -16.08 -3.43
C LYS A 29 -7.54 -15.35 -3.21
N ASP A 30 -6.59 -15.55 -4.12
CA ASP A 30 -5.26 -14.94 -4.04
C ASP A 30 -5.35 -13.40 -4.13
N SER A 31 -6.12 -12.87 -5.08
CA SER A 31 -6.31 -11.43 -5.25
C SER A 31 -6.93 -10.79 -4.01
N ARG A 32 -7.90 -11.47 -3.39
CA ARG A 32 -8.54 -11.03 -2.12
C ARG A 32 -7.55 -11.03 -0.95
N ILE A 33 -6.72 -12.07 -0.82
CA ILE A 33 -5.70 -12.14 0.23
C ILE A 33 -4.69 -11.00 0.07
N LYS A 34 -4.21 -10.75 -1.16
CA LYS A 34 -3.26 -9.67 -1.45
C LYS A 34 -3.86 -8.30 -1.18
N LEU A 35 -5.10 -8.05 -1.60
CA LEU A 35 -5.78 -6.78 -1.37
C LEU A 35 -5.99 -6.49 0.12
N ASN A 36 -6.43 -7.49 0.89
CA ASN A 36 -6.60 -7.35 2.33
C ASN A 36 -5.26 -7.02 3.00
N LYS A 37 -4.21 -7.75 2.66
CA LYS A 37 -2.88 -7.55 3.23
C LYS A 37 -2.31 -6.15 2.89
N LEU A 38 -2.56 -5.63 1.69
CA LEU A 38 -2.20 -4.26 1.32
C LEU A 38 -2.96 -3.23 2.17
N ASN A 39 -4.27 -3.41 2.34
CA ASN A 39 -5.07 -2.51 3.19
C ASN A 39 -4.57 -2.51 4.63
N ASP A 40 -4.27 -3.69 5.19
CA ASP A 40 -3.74 -3.82 6.56
C ASP A 40 -2.41 -3.06 6.72
N TYR A 41 -1.50 -3.16 5.75
CA TYR A 41 -0.23 -2.43 5.79
C TYR A 41 -0.41 -0.90 5.65
N ILE A 42 -1.31 -0.45 4.77
CA ILE A 42 -1.59 0.99 4.60
C ILE A 42 -2.24 1.57 5.86
N GLU A 43 -3.18 0.84 6.47
CA GLU A 43 -3.80 1.25 7.72
C GLU A 43 -2.79 1.31 8.86
N LEU A 44 -1.93 0.28 9.00
CA LEU A 44 -0.85 0.27 9.97
C LEU A 44 0.08 1.47 9.79
N LEU A 45 0.46 1.79 8.54
CA LEU A 45 1.28 2.95 8.21
C LEU A 45 0.56 4.27 8.57
N SER A 46 -0.74 4.36 8.33
CA SER A 46 -1.52 5.53 8.73
C SER A 46 -1.60 5.69 10.26
N GLN A 47 -1.71 4.60 11.01
CA GLN A 47 -1.81 4.66 12.46
C GLN A 47 -0.46 4.94 13.14
N HIS A 48 0.60 4.24 12.71
CA HIS A 48 1.88 4.20 13.41
C HIS A 48 3.03 4.93 12.69
N GLY A 49 2.84 5.30 11.42
CA GLY A 49 3.91 5.86 10.59
C GLY A 49 5.07 4.88 10.44
N THR A 50 6.29 5.40 10.29
CA THR A 50 7.51 4.59 10.18
C THR A 50 7.89 3.84 11.46
N ARG A 51 7.21 4.12 12.59
CA ARG A 51 7.47 3.45 13.88
C ARG A 51 6.94 2.03 13.95
N ALA A 52 6.18 1.57 12.95
CA ALA A 52 5.66 0.20 12.93
C ALA A 52 6.76 -0.87 12.87
N GLY A 53 7.92 -0.53 12.28
CA GLY A 53 9.11 -1.39 12.25
C GLY A 53 8.91 -2.75 11.55
N GLU A 54 9.94 -3.62 11.64
CA GLU A 54 9.87 -4.96 11.08
C GLU A 54 8.87 -5.84 11.86
N PRO A 55 8.11 -6.74 11.19
CA PRO A 55 8.22 -7.16 9.78
C PRO A 55 7.40 -6.34 8.77
N TYR A 56 6.78 -5.23 9.19
CA TYR A 56 5.81 -4.49 8.38
C TYR A 56 6.45 -3.37 7.56
N ILE A 57 7.43 -2.69 8.14
CA ILE A 57 8.16 -1.57 7.52
C ILE A 57 9.64 -1.81 7.73
N LYS A 58 10.40 -1.71 6.63
CA LYS A 58 11.85 -1.79 6.63
C LYS A 58 12.39 -0.64 5.78
N HIS A 59 13.35 0.10 6.33
CA HIS A 59 14.10 1.10 5.57
C HIS A 59 15.00 0.38 4.57
N LEU A 60 14.96 0.82 3.32
CA LEU A 60 15.80 0.29 2.25
C LEU A 60 17.07 1.12 2.17
N GLU A 61 17.01 2.35 1.64
CA GLU A 61 18.13 3.27 1.44
C GLU A 61 17.64 4.72 1.30
N ASP A 62 18.46 5.71 1.68
CA ASP A 62 18.11 7.14 1.59
C ASP A 62 16.74 7.48 2.20
N GLU A 63 15.83 8.05 1.40
CA GLU A 63 14.45 8.40 1.80
C GLU A 63 13.45 7.26 1.48
N ILE A 64 13.94 6.05 1.19
CA ILE A 64 13.17 4.87 0.72
C ILE A 64 13.21 3.73 1.74
#